data_AF-A0A7C2R6Y3-F1
#
_entry.id   AF-A0A7C2R6Y3-F1
#
_cell.length_a   1.000
_cell.length_b   1.000
_cell.length_c   1.000
_cell.angle_alpha   90.00
_cell.angle_beta   90.00
_cell.angle_gamma   90.00
#
_symmetry.space_group_name_H-M   'P 1'
#
loop_
_entity.id
_entity.type
_entity.pdbx_description
1 polymer ?
#
loop_
_entity_poly.entity_id
_entity_poly.type
_entity_poly.pdbx_seq_one_letter_code
_entity_poly.pdbx_strand_id
1 'polypeptide(L)'
;MRDPIETARRVLAAYRERRRRRRGEDTFFGSLEGLLDVEDEARLSEAQRHRRRHELVAAAVADGVPWALAEWAYDIAREEGLDPALALELVRTGLGVGPPSAGLSTGAAAPASDKYVPLWLWPAPEPDALLRERMLRLSFRRLRRLLEQHGDAAAAPEAFAAGPDVGFFGY
;
A
#
# COMPACT_ATOMS: atom_id res chain seq x y z
N MET A 1 21.47 -3.63 -11.57
CA MET A 1 20.86 -2.95 -10.41
C MET A 1 19.48 -2.48 -10.86
N ARG A 2 18.39 -2.76 -10.14
CA ARG A 2 17.07 -2.24 -10.52
C ARG A 2 17.04 -0.73 -10.31
N ASP A 3 16.54 0.04 -11.29
CA ASP A 3 16.34 1.48 -11.17
C ASP A 3 14.95 1.76 -10.54
N PRO A 4 14.86 2.46 -9.41
CA PRO A 4 13.60 2.86 -8.80
C PRO A 4 12.68 3.64 -9.75
N ILE A 5 13.23 4.57 -10.55
CA ILE A 5 12.42 5.43 -11.43
C ILE A 5 11.85 4.62 -12.58
N GLU A 6 12.68 3.81 -13.25
CA GLU A 6 12.20 2.88 -14.28
C GLU A 6 11.14 1.92 -13.73
N THR A 7 11.32 1.44 -12.49
CA THR A 7 10.34 0.55 -11.86
C THR A 7 9.03 1.27 -11.54
N ALA A 8 9.07 2.51 -11.06
CA ALA A 8 7.86 3.31 -10.84
C ALA A 8 7.07 3.53 -12.13
N ARG A 9 7.76 3.77 -13.26
CA ARG A 9 7.12 3.84 -14.59
C ARG A 9 6.44 2.52 -14.96
N ARG A 10 7.10 1.39 -14.70
CA ARG A 10 6.53 0.04 -14.94
C ARG A 10 5.33 -0.25 -14.04
N VAL A 11 5.36 0.17 -12.77
CA VAL A 11 4.22 0.07 -11.83
C VAL A 11 3.02 0.81 -12.39
N LEU A 12 3.20 2.07 -12.79
CA LEU A 12 2.11 2.88 -13.35
C LEU A 12 1.58 2.28 -14.67
N ALA A 13 2.46 1.80 -15.55
CA ALA A 13 2.06 1.16 -16.80
C ALA A 13 1.25 -0.11 -16.55
N ALA A 14 1.68 -0.97 -15.61
CA ALA A 14 0.96 -2.19 -15.24
C ALA A 14 -0.40 -1.86 -14.62
N TYR A 15 -0.44 -0.89 -13.71
CA TYR A 15 -1.68 -0.39 -13.12
C TYR A 15 -2.66 0.09 -14.20
N ARG A 16 -2.21 0.94 -15.13
CA ARG A 16 -3.01 1.45 -16.26
C ARG A 16 -3.54 0.33 -17.15
N GLU A 17 -2.70 -0.63 -17.51
CA GLU A 17 -3.07 -1.75 -18.37
C GLU A 17 -4.11 -2.66 -17.69
N ARG A 18 -3.92 -3.00 -16.41
CA ARG A 18 -4.92 -3.79 -15.66
C ARG A 18 -6.22 -3.03 -15.46
N ARG A 19 -6.14 -1.73 -15.17
CA ARG A 19 -7.30 -0.85 -15.08
C ARG A 19 -8.04 -0.79 -16.43
N ARG A 20 -7.32 -0.74 -17.56
CA ARG A 20 -7.91 -0.79 -18.90
C ARG A 20 -8.61 -2.13 -19.17
N ARG A 21 -8.02 -3.27 -18.80
CA ARG A 21 -8.67 -4.58 -18.95
C ARG A 21 -9.96 -4.67 -18.14
N ARG A 22 -9.96 -4.12 -16.92
CA ARG A 22 -11.15 -4.04 -16.07
C ARG A 22 -12.24 -3.09 -16.58
N ARG A 23 -11.93 -2.12 -17.47
CA ARG A 23 -12.94 -1.19 -18.05
C ARG A 23 -14.10 -1.89 -18.77
N GLY A 24 -13.96 -3.16 -19.15
CA GLY A 24 -15.06 -3.94 -19.72
C GLY A 24 -16.00 -4.57 -18.69
N GLU A 25 -15.55 -4.73 -17.43
CA GLU A 25 -16.21 -5.56 -16.41
C GLU A 25 -16.55 -4.79 -15.11
N ASP A 26 -15.85 -3.68 -14.84
CA ASP A 26 -15.95 -2.90 -13.61
C ASP A 26 -16.63 -1.55 -13.87
N THR A 27 -17.60 -1.19 -13.02
CA THR A 27 -18.33 0.09 -13.10
C THR A 27 -17.71 1.18 -12.23
N PHE A 28 -16.67 0.83 -11.44
CA PHE A 28 -15.98 1.75 -10.54
C PHE A 28 -14.92 2.56 -11.30
N PHE A 29 -15.34 3.61 -11.99
CA PHE A 29 -14.48 4.51 -12.75
C PHE A 29 -14.68 5.99 -12.38
N GLY A 30 -14.51 6.33 -11.11
CA GLY A 30 -14.35 7.70 -10.65
C GLY A 30 -13.18 7.79 -9.67
N SER A 31 -12.21 8.66 -9.98
CA SER A 31 -11.12 9.21 -9.15
C SER A 31 -10.03 9.77 -10.07
N LEU A 32 -9.33 10.80 -9.59
CA LEU A 32 -7.97 11.14 -10.03
C LEU A 32 -7.11 9.87 -10.07
N GLU A 33 -6.36 9.68 -11.16
CA GLU A 33 -5.63 8.44 -11.41
C GLU A 33 -4.73 8.05 -10.23
N GLY A 34 -4.98 6.88 -9.62
CA GLY A 34 -4.22 6.36 -8.48
C GLY A 34 -4.75 6.73 -7.09
N LEU A 35 -5.71 7.65 -6.98
CA LEU A 35 -6.40 7.98 -5.73
C LEU A 35 -7.66 7.14 -5.55
N LEU A 36 -8.03 6.87 -4.31
CA LEU A 36 -9.33 6.26 -4.02
C LEU A 36 -10.42 7.33 -3.96
N ASP A 37 -11.48 7.16 -4.76
CA ASP A 37 -12.67 8.00 -4.65
C ASP A 37 -13.55 7.52 -3.50
N VAL A 38 -13.62 8.32 -2.45
CA VAL A 38 -14.37 8.01 -1.22
C VAL A 38 -15.88 8.04 -1.49
N GLU A 39 -16.36 8.90 -2.39
CA GLU A 39 -17.78 9.00 -2.70
C GLU A 39 -18.27 7.77 -3.48
N ASP A 40 -17.50 7.37 -4.49
CA ASP A 40 -17.82 6.15 -5.23
C ASP A 40 -17.68 4.91 -4.36
N GLU A 41 -16.69 4.85 -3.46
CA GLU A 41 -16.53 3.72 -2.56
C GLU A 41 -17.70 3.62 -1.57
N ALA A 42 -18.20 4.75 -1.07
CA ALA A 42 -19.36 4.80 -0.19
C ALA A 42 -20.66 4.31 -0.88
N ARG A 43 -20.75 4.40 -2.20
CA ARG A 43 -21.90 3.92 -2.99
C ARG A 43 -21.91 2.40 -3.17
N LEU A 44 -20.79 1.71 -2.92
CA LEU A 44 -20.70 0.26 -3.09
C LEU A 44 -21.37 -0.47 -1.92
N SER A 45 -22.18 -1.47 -2.26
CA SER A 45 -22.65 -2.46 -1.29
C SER A 45 -21.47 -3.25 -0.69
N GLU A 46 -21.68 -3.84 0.48
CA GLU A 46 -20.67 -4.70 1.11
C GLU A 46 -20.26 -5.88 0.22
N ALA A 47 -21.20 -6.51 -0.46
CA ALA A 47 -20.93 -7.61 -1.39
C ALA A 47 -20.05 -7.17 -2.59
N GLN A 48 -20.28 -5.96 -3.13
CA GLN A 48 -19.44 -5.40 -4.19
C GLN A 48 -18.02 -5.09 -3.69
N ARG A 49 -17.90 -4.51 -2.49
CA ARG A 49 -16.59 -4.25 -1.86
C ARG A 49 -15.82 -5.53 -1.61
N HIS A 50 -16.49 -6.56 -1.07
CA HIS A 50 -15.88 -7.87 -0.83
C HIS A 50 -15.42 -8.54 -2.13
N ARG A 51 -16.26 -8.52 -3.18
CA ARG A 51 -15.89 -9.06 -4.49
C ARG A 51 -14.66 -8.36 -5.07
N ARG A 52 -14.66 -7.02 -5.06
CA ARG A 52 -13.53 -6.22 -5.57
C ARG A 52 -12.24 -6.48 -4.79
N ARG A 53 -12.32 -6.56 -3.45
CA ARG A 53 -11.19 -6.95 -2.59
C ARG A 53 -10.64 -8.30 -3.01
N HIS A 54 -11.50 -9.30 -3.12
CA HIS A 54 -11.11 -10.66 -3.52
C HIS A 54 -10.46 -10.69 -4.91
N GLU A 55 -11.02 -9.99 -5.90
CA GLU A 55 -10.47 -9.94 -7.26
C GLU A 55 -9.09 -9.29 -7.32
N LEU A 56 -8.90 -8.17 -6.62
CA LEU A 56 -7.62 -7.45 -6.59
C LEU A 56 -6.55 -8.24 -5.81
N VAL A 57 -6.92 -8.81 -4.67
CA VAL A 57 -6.02 -9.67 -3.87
C VAL A 57 -5.64 -10.92 -4.66
N ALA A 58 -6.60 -11.62 -5.26
CA ALA A 58 -6.33 -12.83 -6.04
C ALA A 58 -5.42 -12.55 -7.25
N ALA A 59 -5.61 -11.40 -7.92
CA ALA A 59 -4.73 -10.98 -9.01
C ALA A 59 -3.29 -10.76 -8.53
N ALA A 60 -3.10 -10.05 -7.41
CA ALA A 60 -1.76 -9.84 -6.85
C ALA A 60 -1.10 -11.16 -6.40
N VAL A 61 -1.90 -12.09 -5.88
CA VAL A 61 -1.43 -13.41 -5.46
C VAL A 61 -1.01 -14.27 -6.65
N ALA A 62 -1.77 -14.23 -7.75
CA ALA A 62 -1.37 -14.88 -9.00
C ALA A 62 -0.04 -14.35 -9.55
N ASP A 63 0.32 -13.10 -9.22
CA ASP A 63 1.59 -12.47 -9.57
C ASP A 63 2.71 -12.67 -8.52
N GLY A 64 2.47 -13.49 -7.49
CA GLY A 64 3.48 -13.92 -6.52
C GLY A 64 3.50 -13.15 -5.19
N VAL A 65 2.55 -12.26 -4.93
CA VAL A 65 2.40 -11.61 -3.61
C VAL A 65 1.74 -12.59 -2.62
N PRO A 66 2.28 -12.81 -1.42
CA PRO A 66 1.60 -13.64 -0.42
C PRO A 66 0.19 -13.12 -0.07
N TRP A 67 -0.79 -14.01 0.10
CA TRP A 67 -2.19 -13.63 0.34
C TRP A 67 -2.36 -12.65 1.51
N ALA A 68 -1.76 -12.97 2.67
CA ALA A 68 -1.84 -12.11 3.85
C ALA A 68 -1.27 -10.71 3.61
N LEU A 69 -0.17 -10.61 2.84
CA LEU A 69 0.42 -9.32 2.48
C LEU A 69 -0.47 -8.55 1.51
N ALA A 70 -1.07 -9.22 0.53
CA ALA A 70 -1.98 -8.59 -0.42
C ALA A 70 -3.24 -8.05 0.28
N GLU A 71 -3.82 -8.79 1.23
CA GLU A 71 -4.94 -8.31 2.06
C GLU A 71 -4.54 -7.10 2.90
N TRP A 72 -3.40 -7.16 3.61
CA TRP A 72 -2.90 -6.02 4.38
C TRP A 72 -2.64 -4.80 3.51
N ALA A 73 -1.97 -4.97 2.37
CA ALA A 73 -1.70 -3.87 1.46
C ALA A 73 -3.00 -3.25 0.92
N TYR A 74 -4.01 -4.06 0.63
CA TYR A 74 -5.33 -3.59 0.20
C TYR A 74 -5.99 -2.74 1.30
N ASP A 75 -6.07 -3.27 2.52
CA ASP A 75 -6.77 -2.62 3.62
C ASP A 75 -6.07 -1.31 4.01
N ILE A 76 -4.73 -1.33 4.12
CA ILE A 76 -3.94 -0.12 4.40
C ILE A 76 -4.06 0.91 3.28
N ALA A 77 -4.01 0.51 2.00
CA ALA A 77 -4.15 1.43 0.89
C ALA A 77 -5.50 2.16 0.93
N ARG A 78 -6.57 1.40 1.23
CA ARG A 78 -7.91 1.94 1.38
C ARG A 78 -7.99 2.94 2.52
N GLU A 79 -7.47 2.60 3.70
CA GLU A 79 -7.42 3.51 4.86
C GLU A 79 -6.63 4.80 4.57
N GLU A 80 -5.51 4.67 3.85
CA GLU A 80 -4.68 5.82 3.48
C GLU A 80 -5.25 6.60 2.28
N GLY A 81 -6.31 6.13 1.62
CA GLY A 81 -6.96 6.79 0.48
C GLY A 81 -6.25 6.64 -0.86
N LEU A 82 -5.38 5.63 -1.00
CA LEU A 82 -4.74 5.26 -2.26
C LEU A 82 -5.56 4.18 -2.97
N ASP A 83 -5.62 4.18 -4.30
CA ASP A 83 -6.26 3.09 -5.04
C ASP A 83 -5.58 1.75 -4.70
N PRO A 84 -6.29 0.77 -4.10
CA PRO A 84 -5.69 -0.51 -3.72
C PRO A 84 -5.05 -1.25 -4.90
N ALA A 85 -5.54 -1.06 -6.13
CA ALA A 85 -4.93 -1.66 -7.30
C ALA A 85 -3.54 -1.08 -7.61
N LEU A 86 -3.31 0.21 -7.37
CA LEU A 86 -1.99 0.83 -7.52
C LEU A 86 -1.05 0.40 -6.39
N ALA A 87 -1.58 0.33 -5.16
CA ALA A 87 -0.82 -0.12 -3.99
C ALA A 87 -0.27 -1.53 -4.15
N LEU A 88 -1.09 -2.47 -4.65
CA LEU A 88 -0.67 -3.85 -4.90
C LEU A 88 0.42 -3.95 -5.97
N GLU A 89 0.40 -3.08 -6.99
CA GLU A 89 1.46 -3.01 -7.99
C GLU A 89 2.80 -2.54 -7.40
N LEU A 90 2.78 -1.58 -6.45
CA LEU A 90 3.98 -1.19 -5.71
C LEU A 90 4.55 -2.35 -4.90
N VAL A 91 3.69 -3.00 -4.09
CA VAL A 91 4.08 -4.14 -3.24
C VAL A 91 4.67 -5.27 -4.09
N ARG A 92 4.06 -5.57 -5.24
CA ARG A 92 4.58 -6.58 -6.19
C ARG A 92 6.01 -6.31 -6.65
N THR A 93 6.37 -5.04 -6.85
CA THR A 93 7.74 -4.67 -7.24
C THR A 93 8.71 -4.55 -6.07
N GLY A 94 8.19 -4.50 -4.85
CA GLY A 94 8.93 -4.18 -3.63
C GLY A 94 9.29 -2.69 -3.50
N LEU A 95 8.83 -1.83 -4.41
CA LEU A 95 9.15 -0.41 -4.37
C LEU A 95 8.43 0.26 -3.20
N GLY A 96 9.19 0.88 -2.29
CA GLY A 96 8.60 1.72 -1.26
C GLY A 96 9.62 2.37 -0.33
N VAL A 97 9.12 2.97 0.74
CA VAL A 97 9.93 3.61 1.78
C VAL A 97 10.61 2.55 2.64
N GLY A 98 11.92 2.70 2.83
CA GLY A 98 12.73 1.76 3.58
C GLY A 98 12.58 1.89 5.10
N PRO A 99 12.78 0.79 5.83
CA PRO A 99 12.83 0.83 7.27
C PRO A 99 14.00 1.70 7.75
N PRO A 100 13.89 2.33 8.93
CA PRO A 100 15.02 3.02 9.53
C PRO A 100 16.18 2.05 9.77
N SER A 101 17.42 2.52 9.61
CA SER A 101 18.62 1.69 9.76
C SER A 101 18.77 1.04 11.13
N ALA A 102 18.16 1.62 12.17
CA ALA A 102 18.17 1.10 13.53
C ALA A 102 17.07 0.04 13.79
N GLY A 103 16.18 -0.24 12.83
CA GLY A 103 15.04 -1.13 13.00
C GLY A 103 13.97 -0.60 13.97
N LEU A 104 13.05 -1.48 14.37
CA LEU A 104 12.07 -1.23 15.42
C LEU A 104 12.38 -2.12 16.63
N SER A 105 12.46 -1.51 17.81
CA SER A 105 12.51 -2.24 19.07
C SER A 105 11.17 -2.08 19.78
N THR A 106 10.47 -3.20 20.02
CA THR A 106 9.28 -3.24 20.88
C THR A 106 9.63 -3.71 22.31
N GLY A 107 10.90 -3.99 22.57
CA GLY A 107 11.40 -4.28 23.91
C GLY A 107 11.31 -3.01 24.76
N ALA A 108 10.56 -3.08 25.85
CA ALA A 108 10.50 -1.98 26.81
C ALA A 108 11.91 -1.67 27.31
N ALA A 109 12.41 -0.44 27.08
CA ALA A 109 13.75 -0.02 27.48
C ALA A 109 13.97 -0.04 29.02
N ALA A 110 12.87 -0.09 29.76
CA ALA A 110 12.78 -0.48 31.16
C ALA A 110 11.37 -1.08 31.35
N PRO A 111 11.17 -2.02 32.30
CA PRO A 111 9.81 -2.38 32.70
C PRO A 111 9.12 -1.10 33.18
N ALA A 112 8.21 -0.56 32.37
CA ALA A 112 7.21 0.35 32.89
C ALA A 112 6.40 -0.52 33.86
N SER A 113 6.70 -0.41 35.15
CA SER A 113 5.90 -0.93 36.25
C SER A 113 4.61 -0.11 36.31
N ASP A 114 3.87 -0.11 35.21
CA ASP A 114 2.57 0.52 35.14
C ASP A 114 1.56 -0.55 35.53
N LYS A 115 1.09 -0.45 36.77
CA LYS A 115 0.12 -1.35 37.40
C LYS A 115 -1.18 -1.46 36.61
N TYR A 116 -1.40 -0.55 35.66
CA TYR A 116 -2.59 -0.45 34.85
C TYR A 116 -2.41 -0.86 33.40
N VAL A 117 -1.24 -1.38 32.96
CA VAL A 117 -1.12 -1.88 31.58
C VAL A 117 -2.17 -2.97 31.36
N PRO A 118 -3.15 -2.75 30.45
CA PRO A 118 -4.20 -3.73 30.25
C PRO A 118 -3.67 -5.07 29.73
N LEU A 119 -4.13 -6.17 30.32
CA LEU A 119 -3.68 -7.53 29.95
C LEU A 119 -3.92 -7.90 28.48
N TRP A 120 -4.85 -7.22 27.80
CA TRP A 120 -5.12 -7.43 26.37
C TRP A 120 -4.03 -6.88 25.43
N LEU A 121 -3.07 -6.10 25.94
CA LEU A 121 -1.89 -5.64 25.18
C LEU A 121 -0.81 -6.72 25.04
N TRP A 122 -1.01 -7.91 25.63
CA TRP A 122 -0.09 -9.04 25.52
C TRP A 122 -0.70 -10.20 24.70
N PRO A 123 0.12 -10.89 23.87
CA PRO A 123 1.54 -10.64 23.65
C PRO A 123 1.77 -9.32 22.88
N ALA A 124 2.93 -8.71 23.10
CA ALA A 124 3.31 -7.54 22.31
C ALA A 124 3.34 -7.95 20.82
N PRO A 125 2.81 -7.12 19.92
CA PRO A 125 2.83 -7.40 18.50
C PRO A 125 4.27 -7.61 18.00
N GLU A 126 4.41 -8.48 17.00
CA GLU A 126 5.70 -8.80 16.39
C GLU A 126 6.33 -7.53 15.78
N PRO A 127 7.59 -7.17 16.13
CA PRO A 127 8.25 -5.97 15.62
C PRO A 127 8.26 -5.87 14.09
N ASP A 128 8.46 -7.00 13.41
CA ASP A 128 8.59 -7.05 11.95
C ASP A 128 7.24 -6.80 11.27
N ALA A 129 6.14 -7.33 11.83
CA ALA A 129 4.79 -7.05 11.36
C ALA A 129 4.46 -5.55 11.51
N LEU A 130 4.78 -4.95 12.67
CA LEU A 130 4.60 -3.52 12.90
C LEU A 130 5.45 -2.65 11.97
N LEU A 131 6.71 -3.06 11.74
CA LEU A 131 7.61 -2.36 10.84
C LEU A 131 7.07 -2.37 9.42
N ARG A 132 6.62 -3.53 8.96
CA ARG A 132 6.03 -3.72 7.63
C ARG A 132 4.78 -2.86 7.45
N GLU A 133 3.84 -2.92 8.39
CA GLU A 133 2.64 -2.08 8.37
C GLU A 133 3.02 -0.59 8.28
N ARG A 134 3.95 -0.15 9.13
CA ARG A 134 4.41 1.24 9.15
C ARG A 134 5.04 1.64 7.80
N MET A 135 5.85 0.79 7.19
CA MET A 135 6.48 1.09 5.90
C MET A 135 5.47 1.13 4.76
N LEU A 136 4.47 0.24 4.76
CA LEU A 136 3.36 0.29 3.81
C LEU A 136 2.56 1.58 3.95
N ARG A 137 2.15 1.94 5.18
CA ARG A 137 1.45 3.21 5.47
C ARG A 137 2.24 4.42 5.00
N LEU A 138 3.53 4.50 5.34
CA LEU A 138 4.39 5.61 4.92
C LEU A 138 4.52 5.69 3.39
N SER A 139 4.69 4.55 2.73
CA SER A 139 4.79 4.47 1.27
C SER A 139 3.51 4.96 0.60
N PHE A 140 2.35 4.44 1.00
CA PHE A 140 1.07 4.78 0.40
C PHE A 140 0.66 6.22 0.68
N ARG A 141 0.83 6.69 1.91
CA ARG A 141 0.54 8.08 2.28
C ARG A 141 1.41 9.06 1.51
N ARG A 142 2.70 8.76 1.34
CA ARG A 142 3.62 9.63 0.58
C ARG A 142 3.25 9.65 -0.89
N LEU A 143 2.98 8.49 -1.50
CA LEU A 143 2.57 8.44 -2.90
C LEU A 143 1.24 9.17 -3.12
N ARG A 144 0.24 8.94 -2.25
CA ARG A 144 -1.02 9.69 -2.27
C ARG A 144 -0.77 11.19 -2.26
N ARG A 145 0.04 11.69 -1.32
CA ARG A 145 0.37 13.12 -1.24
C ARG A 145 0.98 13.64 -2.54
N LEU A 146 1.87 12.85 -3.16
CA LEU A 146 2.47 13.23 -4.45
C LEU A 146 1.45 13.23 -5.59
N LEU A 147 0.50 12.30 -5.61
CA LEU A 147 -0.61 12.29 -6.57
C LEU A 147 -1.57 13.48 -6.37
N GLU A 148 -1.80 13.90 -5.13
CA GLU A 148 -2.59 15.10 -4.82
C GLU A 148 -1.86 16.39 -5.23
N GLN A 149 -0.53 16.43 -5.14
CA GLN A 149 0.30 17.60 -5.47
C GLN A 149 0.59 17.72 -6.97
N HIS A 150 0.94 16.60 -7.60
CA HIS A 150 1.20 16.52 -9.02
C HIS A 150 -0.10 16.06 -9.69
N GLY A 151 -0.87 17.01 -10.24
CA GLY A 151 -2.07 16.68 -11.03
C GLY A 151 -1.81 15.79 -12.25
N ASP A 152 -0.54 15.48 -12.55
CA ASP A 152 -0.11 14.44 -13.48
C ASP A 152 0.32 13.17 -12.71
N ALA A 153 -0.45 12.10 -12.89
CA ALA A 153 -0.21 10.80 -12.27
C ALA A 153 1.07 10.10 -12.75
N ALA A 154 1.72 10.56 -13.84
CA ALA A 154 3.03 10.04 -14.25
C ALA A 154 4.18 10.62 -13.41
N ALA A 155 4.09 11.91 -13.04
CA ALA A 155 5.14 12.58 -12.28
C ALA A 155 5.22 12.10 -10.83
N ALA A 156 4.08 11.73 -10.22
CA ALA A 156 4.03 11.35 -8.81
C ALA A 156 4.79 10.05 -8.46
N PRO A 157 4.65 8.92 -9.19
CA PRO A 157 5.45 7.72 -8.94
C PRO A 157 6.96 7.93 -9.17
N GLU A 158 7.34 8.77 -10.14
CA GLU A 158 8.75 9.10 -10.37
C GLU A 158 9.33 9.94 -9.23
N ALA A 159 8.59 10.97 -8.79
CA ALA A 159 8.96 11.78 -7.63
C ALA A 159 9.04 10.93 -6.34
N PHE A 160 8.17 9.93 -6.20
CA PHE A 160 8.22 8.96 -5.12
C PHE A 160 9.52 8.15 -5.18
N ALA A 161 9.83 7.57 -6.34
CA ALA A 161 11.02 6.75 -6.55
C ALA A 161 12.35 7.53 -6.43
N ALA A 162 12.34 8.83 -6.70
CA ALA A 162 13.49 9.71 -6.50
C ALA A 162 13.75 10.06 -5.02
N GLY A 163 12.88 9.63 -4.10
CA GLY A 163 13.06 9.84 -2.67
C GLY A 163 14.34 9.17 -2.15
N PRO A 164 15.12 9.84 -1.28
CA PRO A 164 16.40 9.31 -0.78
C PRO A 164 16.25 8.05 0.09
N ASP A 165 15.07 7.85 0.65
CA ASP A 165 14.67 6.75 1.52
C ASP A 165 13.82 5.70 0.80
N VAL A 166 13.70 5.79 -0.53
CA VAL A 166 12.91 4.87 -1.36
C VAL A 166 13.83 3.87 -2.07
N GLY A 167 13.41 2.61 -2.07
CA GLY A 167 14.18 1.50 -2.62
C GLY A 167 13.33 0.24 -2.79
N PHE A 168 14.00 -0.90 -2.92
CA PHE A 168 13.36 -2.20 -3.08
C PHE A 168 13.42 -2.98 -1.77
N PHE A 169 12.26 -3.24 -1.19
CA PHE A 169 12.10 -3.97 0.06
C PHE A 169 11.16 -5.15 -0.17
N GLY A 170 11.54 -6.32 0.36
CA GLY A 170 10.62 -7.43 0.48
C GLY A 170 9.64 -7.12 1.61
N TYR A 171 8.38 -6.96 1.27
CA TYR A 171 7.28 -6.92 2.24
C TYR A 171 6.80 -8.33 2.52
#